data_AF-A0AA95GR72-F1
#
_entry.id   AF-A0AA95GR72-F1
#
_cell.length_a   1.000
_cell.length_b   1.000
_cell.length_c   1.000
_cell.angle_alpha   90.00
_cell.angle_beta   90.00
_cell.angle_gamma   90.00
#
_symmetry.space_group_name_H-M   'P 1'
#
loop_
_entity.id
_entity.type
_entity.pdbx_description
1 polymer ?
#
loop_
_entity_poly.entity_id
_entity_poly.type
_entity_poly.pdbx_seq_one_letter_code
_entity_poly.pdbx_strand_id
1 'polypeptide(L)'
;MSDYIQLLTESADEATKEIGEILTGLIGKAQSLNVTPSPTSEVKQGDEASEITSVPENTEVTDDKSLIETLKKQLEELTEKLKALEEENARLKAEKELAETEAEAKSTFGDVAIGHARTARQIKENVIIAKGLVTQLEARKLGDSAINGKYDYLINRQREQNKPRLNLGDRKPTKSASQRLGGR
;
A
#
# COMPACT_ATOMS: atom_id res chain seq x y z
N MET A 1 -15.70 -11.30 10.69
CA MET A 1 -14.80 -10.24 10.18
C MET A 1 -13.31 -10.59 10.36
N SER A 2 -12.96 -11.58 11.20
CA SER A 2 -11.57 -12.00 11.43
C SER A 2 -11.03 -12.92 10.31
N ASP A 3 -11.84 -13.86 9.85
CA ASP A 3 -11.36 -15.00 9.05
C ASP A 3 -10.88 -14.61 7.64
N TYR A 4 -11.45 -13.58 7.03
CA TYR A 4 -11.06 -13.13 5.67
C TYR A 4 -9.71 -12.38 5.66
N ILE A 5 -9.42 -11.63 6.72
CA ILE A 5 -8.13 -10.95 6.87
C ILE A 5 -7.03 -11.99 7.11
N GLN A 6 -7.33 -13.02 7.90
CA GLN A 6 -6.40 -14.09 8.24
C GLN A 6 -6.05 -14.95 7.00
N LEU A 7 -7.04 -15.25 6.16
CA LEU A 7 -6.83 -15.98 4.89
C LEU A 7 -5.98 -15.18 3.88
N LEU A 8 -6.17 -13.85 3.84
CA LEU A 8 -5.38 -12.97 2.97
C LEU A 8 -3.93 -12.82 3.44
N THR A 9 -3.69 -12.80 4.75
CA THR A 9 -2.32 -12.78 5.30
C THR A 9 -1.61 -14.11 5.10
N GLU A 10 -2.28 -15.24 5.32
CA GLU A 10 -1.71 -16.58 5.08
C GLU A 10 -1.35 -16.78 3.60
N SER A 11 -2.23 -16.35 2.68
CA SER A 11 -1.96 -16.41 1.24
C SER A 11 -0.80 -15.51 0.80
N ALA A 12 -0.61 -14.35 1.42
CA ALA A 12 0.50 -13.46 1.12
C ALA A 12 1.84 -14.00 1.68
N ASP A 13 1.81 -14.58 2.86
CA ASP A 13 2.99 -15.19 3.49
C ASP A 13 3.45 -16.44 2.72
N GLU A 14 2.52 -17.24 2.19
CA GLU A 14 2.83 -18.40 1.36
C GLU A 14 3.45 -17.98 0.00
N ALA A 15 2.89 -16.96 -0.65
CA ALA A 15 3.43 -16.43 -1.91
C ALA A 15 4.84 -15.83 -1.73
N THR A 16 5.10 -15.13 -0.62
CA THR A 16 6.44 -14.58 -0.35
C THR A 16 7.47 -15.67 -0.05
N LYS A 17 7.06 -16.76 0.58
CA LYS A 17 7.90 -17.94 0.82
C LYS A 17 8.27 -18.64 -0.48
N GLU A 18 7.30 -18.88 -1.38
CA GLU A 18 7.57 -19.47 -2.70
C GLU A 18 8.53 -18.62 -3.54
N ILE A 19 8.34 -17.29 -3.55
CA ILE A 19 9.24 -16.36 -4.23
C ILE A 19 10.66 -16.43 -3.64
N GLY A 20 10.78 -16.53 -2.32
CA GLY A 20 12.05 -16.69 -1.63
C GLY A 20 12.77 -17.98 -2.05
N GLU A 21 12.08 -19.10 -2.11
CA GLU A 21 12.63 -20.40 -2.52
C GLU A 21 13.11 -20.39 -3.98
N ILE A 22 12.32 -19.78 -4.89
CA ILE A 22 12.68 -19.62 -6.30
C ILE A 22 13.94 -18.76 -6.46
N LEU A 23 14.02 -17.62 -5.78
CA LEU A 23 15.19 -16.74 -5.83
C LEU A 23 16.44 -17.43 -5.27
N THR A 24 16.31 -18.18 -4.18
CA THR A 24 17.43 -18.90 -3.57
C THR A 24 17.93 -20.01 -4.50
N GLY A 25 17.02 -20.73 -5.17
CA GLY A 25 17.36 -21.74 -6.17
C GLY A 25 18.06 -21.16 -7.41
N LEU A 26 17.62 -19.99 -7.89
CA LEU A 26 18.26 -19.27 -9.00
C LEU A 26 19.66 -18.77 -8.63
N ILE A 27 19.84 -18.24 -7.42
CA ILE A 27 21.16 -17.80 -6.91
C ILE A 27 22.10 -19.00 -6.78
N GLY A 28 21.64 -20.13 -6.24
CA GLY A 28 22.43 -21.36 -6.14
C GLY A 28 22.88 -21.88 -7.51
N LYS A 29 21.98 -21.88 -8.51
CA LYS A 29 22.32 -22.24 -9.89
C LYS A 29 23.32 -21.26 -10.51
N ALA A 30 23.13 -19.95 -10.33
CA ALA A 30 24.06 -18.93 -10.86
C ALA A 30 25.47 -19.06 -10.26
N GLN A 31 25.60 -19.46 -8.99
CA GLN A 31 26.89 -19.72 -8.36
C GLN A 31 27.58 -20.97 -8.90
N SER A 32 26.83 -22.01 -9.28
CA SER A 32 27.38 -23.21 -9.93
C SER A 32 27.86 -22.99 -11.38
N LEU A 33 27.36 -21.93 -12.04
CA LEU A 33 27.76 -21.51 -13.39
C LEU A 33 29.00 -20.60 -13.40
N ASN A 34 29.49 -20.16 -12.24
CA ASN A 34 30.67 -19.29 -12.16
C ASN A 34 31.95 -20.13 -12.21
N VAL A 35 32.30 -20.59 -13.42
CA VAL A 35 33.65 -21.02 -13.75
C VAL A 35 34.60 -19.86 -13.41
N THR A 36 35.55 -20.15 -12.54
CA THR A 36 36.69 -19.32 -12.15
C THR A 36 37.21 -18.43 -13.29
N PRO A 37 37.48 -17.13 -13.07
CA PRO A 37 38.25 -16.36 -14.05
C PRO A 37 39.67 -16.94 -14.10
N SER A 38 39.97 -17.70 -15.17
CA SER A 38 41.33 -18.11 -15.50
C SER A 38 42.16 -16.85 -15.81
N PRO A 39 43.38 -16.72 -15.26
CA PRO A 39 44.22 -15.56 -15.50
C PRO A 39 44.62 -15.45 -16.98
N THR A 40 44.60 -14.21 -17.45
CA THR A 40 44.98 -13.72 -18.78
C THR A 40 46.36 -14.22 -19.19
N SER A 41 46.43 -14.94 -20.31
CA SER A 41 47.68 -15.42 -20.91
C SER A 41 48.51 -14.27 -21.52
N GLU A 42 49.73 -14.09 -21.03
CA GLU A 42 50.84 -13.51 -21.81
C GLU A 42 51.61 -14.61 -22.56
N VAL A 43 52.36 -14.19 -23.57
CA VAL A 43 52.68 -14.88 -24.83
C VAL A 43 54.08 -15.55 -24.82
N LYS A 44 54.15 -16.79 -25.36
CA LYS A 44 55.27 -17.52 -26.04
C LYS A 44 56.57 -17.91 -25.29
N GLN A 45 56.86 -19.23 -25.32
CA GLN A 45 57.94 -19.92 -26.10
C GLN A 45 58.64 -21.03 -25.29
N GLY A 46 58.70 -22.25 -25.81
CA GLY A 46 59.69 -23.28 -25.41
C GLY A 46 59.14 -24.68 -25.12
N ASP A 47 59.41 -25.59 -26.07
CA ASP A 47 59.77 -27.01 -25.99
C ASP A 47 59.29 -28.00 -24.89
N GLU A 48 59.13 -29.23 -25.39
CA GLU A 48 59.15 -30.56 -24.75
C GLU A 48 57.85 -31.28 -24.36
N ALA A 49 57.88 -32.57 -24.74
CA ALA A 49 56.86 -33.60 -24.74
C ALA A 49 56.15 -33.85 -23.41
N SER A 50 54.86 -34.17 -23.47
CA SER A 50 54.29 -35.28 -22.71
C SER A 50 53.00 -35.80 -23.33
N GLU A 51 52.97 -37.12 -23.41
CA GLU A 51 51.98 -38.02 -23.96
C GLU A 51 50.69 -38.07 -23.11
N ILE A 52 49.59 -38.53 -23.73
CA ILE A 52 48.32 -39.06 -23.17
C ILE A 52 47.52 -38.10 -22.24
N THR A 53 46.21 -37.86 -22.43
CA THR A 53 45.16 -38.89 -22.49
C THR A 53 43.83 -38.22 -22.89
N SER A 54 43.06 -38.91 -23.73
CA SER A 54 41.67 -38.61 -24.10
C SER A 54 40.70 -38.51 -22.92
N VAL A 55 39.85 -37.47 -22.82
CA VAL A 55 38.45 -37.53 -22.33
C VAL A 55 37.72 -36.22 -22.72
N PRO A 56 36.37 -36.19 -22.77
CA PRO A 56 35.52 -36.50 -23.89
C PRO A 56 34.95 -35.22 -24.55
N GLU A 57 34.48 -35.38 -25.79
CA GLU A 57 33.58 -34.45 -26.45
C GLU A 57 32.26 -34.41 -25.65
N ASN A 58 32.13 -33.45 -24.74
CA ASN A 58 30.86 -33.17 -24.08
C ASN A 58 30.03 -32.27 -24.99
N THR A 59 29.25 -32.94 -25.83
CA THR A 59 28.03 -32.45 -26.44
C THR A 59 27.12 -31.84 -25.37
N GLU A 60 26.88 -30.52 -25.40
CA GLU A 60 25.65 -29.85 -24.94
C GLU A 60 25.85 -28.32 -25.01
N VAL A 61 25.68 -27.73 -26.21
CA VAL A 61 25.60 -26.27 -26.39
C VAL A 61 24.23 -25.87 -26.98
N THR A 62 23.25 -26.78 -26.92
CA THR A 62 21.94 -26.63 -27.56
C THR A 62 20.80 -26.28 -26.60
N ASP A 63 20.98 -26.38 -25.27
CA ASP A 63 19.91 -26.18 -24.29
C ASP A 63 19.81 -24.76 -23.69
N ASP A 64 20.83 -23.93 -23.83
CA ASP A 64 20.81 -22.58 -23.25
C ASP A 64 19.84 -21.63 -23.95
N LYS A 65 19.70 -21.74 -25.28
CA LYS A 65 18.83 -20.83 -26.06
C LYS A 65 17.35 -21.06 -25.78
N SER A 66 16.92 -22.33 -25.68
CA SER A 66 15.53 -22.67 -25.36
C SER A 66 15.19 -22.27 -23.92
N LEU A 67 16.12 -22.45 -22.98
CA LEU A 67 15.97 -22.00 -21.60
C LEU A 67 15.86 -20.47 -21.51
N ILE A 68 16.71 -19.73 -22.22
CA ILE A 68 16.66 -18.26 -22.26
C ILE A 68 15.33 -17.76 -22.85
N GLU A 69 14.84 -18.36 -23.93
CA GLU A 69 13.53 -17.99 -24.50
C GLU A 69 12.37 -18.30 -23.54
N THR A 70 12.45 -19.41 -22.82
CA THR A 70 11.44 -19.78 -21.82
C THR A 70 11.43 -18.79 -20.65
N LEU A 71 12.62 -18.44 -20.14
CA LEU A 71 12.78 -17.45 -19.06
C LEU A 71 12.32 -16.06 -19.49
N LYS A 72 12.58 -15.64 -20.74
CA LYS A 72 12.09 -14.37 -21.29
C LYS A 72 10.57 -14.31 -21.33
N LYS A 73 9.92 -15.38 -21.81
CA LYS A 73 8.45 -15.48 -21.82
C LYS A 73 7.87 -15.43 -20.41
N GLN A 74 8.49 -16.12 -19.46
CA GLN A 74 8.06 -16.09 -18.05
C GLN A 74 8.23 -14.71 -17.42
N LEU A 75 9.31 -13.99 -17.73
CA LEU A 75 9.50 -12.63 -17.26
C LEU A 75 8.44 -11.69 -17.84
N GLU A 76 8.17 -11.77 -19.14
CA GLU A 76 7.10 -10.98 -19.77
C GLU A 76 5.75 -11.26 -19.10
N GLU A 77 5.37 -12.53 -18.96
CA GLU A 77 4.10 -12.91 -18.31
C GLU A 77 4.01 -12.42 -16.85
N LEU A 78 5.10 -12.53 -16.07
CA LEU A 78 5.14 -12.04 -14.70
C LEU A 78 5.07 -10.51 -14.63
N THR A 79 5.71 -9.80 -15.56
CA THR A 79 5.61 -8.33 -15.61
C THR A 79 4.20 -7.85 -15.96
N GLU A 80 3.50 -8.56 -16.85
CA GLU A 80 2.10 -8.27 -17.17
C GLU A 80 1.19 -8.52 -15.96
N LYS A 81 1.38 -9.66 -15.27
CA LYS A 81 0.62 -9.99 -14.05
C LYS A 81 0.88 -8.96 -12.94
N LEU A 82 2.12 -8.54 -12.73
CA LEU A 82 2.45 -7.51 -11.74
C LEU A 82 1.72 -6.21 -12.04
N LYS A 83 1.75 -5.75 -13.29
CA LYS A 83 1.05 -4.52 -13.69
C LYS A 83 -0.47 -4.64 -13.47
N ALA A 84 -1.06 -5.78 -13.83
CA ALA A 84 -2.49 -6.02 -13.61
C ALA A 84 -2.86 -5.99 -12.10
N LEU A 85 -2.04 -6.62 -11.25
CA LEU A 85 -2.24 -6.62 -9.80
C LEU A 85 -2.03 -5.23 -9.18
N GLU A 86 -1.08 -4.43 -9.68
CA GLU A 86 -0.89 -3.05 -9.24
C GLU A 86 -2.09 -2.17 -9.59
N GLU A 87 -2.65 -2.30 -10.80
CA GLU A 87 -3.86 -1.60 -11.24
C GLU A 87 -5.08 -2.01 -10.40
N GLU A 88 -5.25 -3.31 -10.13
CA GLU A 88 -6.34 -3.80 -9.28
C GLU A 88 -6.20 -3.30 -7.83
N ASN A 89 -4.98 -3.32 -7.27
CA ASN A 89 -4.72 -2.77 -5.94
C ASN A 89 -5.04 -1.27 -5.87
N ALA A 90 -4.69 -0.49 -6.89
CA ALA A 90 -5.03 0.92 -6.96
C ALA A 90 -6.56 1.13 -7.00
N ARG A 91 -7.28 0.32 -7.79
CA ARG A 91 -8.75 0.34 -7.85
C ARG A 91 -9.38 0.03 -6.49
N LEU A 92 -8.96 -1.06 -5.85
CA LEU A 92 -9.49 -1.49 -4.55
C LEU A 92 -9.22 -0.44 -3.46
N LYS A 93 -8.05 0.21 -3.46
CA LYS A 93 -7.75 1.31 -2.54
C LYS A 93 -8.69 2.50 -2.75
N ALA A 94 -8.94 2.89 -4.00
CA ALA A 94 -9.85 3.99 -4.33
C ALA A 94 -11.30 3.68 -3.94
N GLU A 95 -11.76 2.44 -4.14
CA GLU A 95 -13.09 1.98 -3.74
C GLU A 95 -13.25 1.96 -2.21
N LYS A 96 -12.24 1.47 -1.50
CA LYS A 96 -12.21 1.50 -0.04
C LYS A 96 -12.26 2.93 0.49
N GLU A 97 -11.44 3.84 -0.04
CA GLU A 97 -11.43 5.24 0.38
C GLU A 97 -12.79 5.92 0.10
N LEU A 98 -13.41 5.63 -1.05
CA LEU A 98 -14.75 6.11 -1.37
C LEU A 98 -15.77 5.65 -0.32
N ALA A 99 -15.80 4.35 -0.03
CA ALA A 99 -16.76 3.77 0.92
C ALA A 99 -16.56 4.30 2.35
N GLU A 100 -15.32 4.40 2.81
CA GLU A 100 -14.99 4.96 4.13
C GLU A 100 -15.38 6.43 4.24
N THR A 101 -15.06 7.24 3.22
CA THR A 101 -15.43 8.66 3.19
C THR A 101 -16.94 8.84 3.12
N GLU A 102 -17.66 8.01 2.37
CA GLU A 102 -19.12 8.04 2.31
C GLU A 102 -19.75 7.70 3.66
N ALA A 103 -19.27 6.65 4.32
CA ALA A 103 -19.74 6.25 5.64
C ALA A 103 -19.50 7.35 6.69
N GLU A 104 -18.30 7.95 6.71
CA GLU A 104 -17.97 9.03 7.62
C GLU A 104 -18.83 10.27 7.36
N ALA A 105 -18.99 10.66 6.10
CA ALA A 105 -19.80 11.82 5.73
C ALA A 105 -21.27 11.61 6.10
N LYS A 106 -21.85 10.42 5.86
CA LYS A 106 -23.22 10.09 6.30
C LYS A 106 -23.36 10.10 7.83
N SER A 107 -22.38 9.56 8.53
CA SER A 107 -22.41 9.51 10.00
C SER A 107 -22.25 10.88 10.64
N THR A 108 -21.43 11.76 10.04
CA THR A 108 -21.07 13.06 10.62
C THR A 108 -22.00 14.18 10.15
N PHE A 109 -22.41 14.13 8.88
CA PHE A 109 -23.20 15.15 8.19
C PHE A 109 -24.45 14.53 7.57
N GLY A 110 -25.25 13.80 8.36
CA GLY A 110 -26.44 13.09 7.87
C GLY A 110 -27.50 13.96 7.19
N ASP A 111 -27.40 15.28 7.31
CA ASP A 111 -28.23 16.28 6.62
C ASP A 111 -27.72 16.65 5.21
N VAL A 112 -26.50 16.28 4.86
CA VAL A 112 -25.89 16.60 3.56
C VAL A 112 -26.22 15.53 2.53
N ALA A 113 -26.82 15.95 1.41
CA ALA A 113 -26.98 15.09 0.25
C ALA A 113 -25.64 14.91 -0.47
N ILE A 114 -24.99 13.77 -0.26
CA ILE A 114 -23.67 13.44 -0.84
C ILE A 114 -23.77 13.18 -2.37
N GLY A 115 -24.97 12.89 -2.88
CA GLY A 115 -25.25 12.68 -4.31
C GLY A 115 -24.61 11.41 -4.89
N HIS A 116 -24.54 11.31 -6.23
CA HIS A 116 -23.86 10.21 -6.95
C HIS A 116 -22.36 10.48 -7.10
N ALA A 117 -21.66 10.72 -5.99
CA ALA A 117 -20.21 10.89 -5.99
C ALA A 117 -19.52 9.58 -6.40
N ARG A 118 -18.56 9.66 -7.32
CA ARG A 118 -17.78 8.50 -7.81
C ARG A 118 -16.41 8.38 -7.17
N THR A 119 -15.96 9.41 -6.44
CA THR A 119 -14.66 9.44 -5.78
C THR A 119 -14.77 10.06 -4.39
N ALA A 120 -13.89 9.67 -3.47
CA ALA A 120 -13.81 10.25 -2.13
C ALA A 120 -13.64 11.77 -2.18
N ARG A 121 -12.87 12.28 -3.14
CA ARG A 121 -12.70 13.72 -3.41
C ARG A 121 -14.04 14.42 -3.66
N GLN A 122 -14.90 13.85 -4.52
CA GLN A 122 -16.21 14.44 -4.83
C GLN A 122 -17.13 14.46 -3.61
N ILE A 123 -17.08 13.43 -2.76
CA ILE A 123 -17.83 13.42 -1.49
C ILE A 123 -17.39 14.61 -0.63
N LYS A 124 -16.08 14.76 -0.43
CA LYS A 124 -15.52 15.85 0.38
C LYS A 124 -15.88 17.21 -0.20
N GLU A 125 -15.79 17.39 -1.52
CA GLU A 125 -16.22 18.62 -2.21
C GLU A 125 -17.69 18.94 -1.97
N ASN A 126 -18.58 17.96 -2.17
CA ASN A 126 -20.02 18.14 -1.97
C ASN A 126 -20.32 18.54 -0.53
N VAL A 127 -19.63 17.93 0.45
CA VAL A 127 -19.79 18.26 1.87
C VAL A 127 -19.35 19.69 2.18
N ILE A 128 -18.15 20.10 1.75
CA ILE A 128 -17.66 21.45 2.04
C ILE A 128 -18.49 22.54 1.35
N ILE A 129 -19.07 22.25 0.17
CA ILE A 129 -20.00 23.14 -0.53
C ILE A 129 -21.34 23.19 0.20
N ALA A 130 -21.91 22.04 0.57
CA ALA A 130 -23.20 21.96 1.24
C ALA A 130 -23.19 22.64 2.62
N LYS A 131 -22.06 22.57 3.33
CA LYS A 131 -21.85 23.30 4.59
C LYS A 131 -21.45 24.78 4.40
N GLY A 132 -21.41 25.26 3.15
CA GLY A 132 -21.16 26.67 2.82
C GLY A 132 -19.73 27.13 3.07
N LEU A 133 -18.76 26.21 3.17
CA LEU A 133 -17.37 26.55 3.48
C LEU A 133 -16.62 27.10 2.25
N VAL A 134 -17.07 26.72 1.06
CA VAL A 134 -16.59 27.19 -0.25
C VAL A 134 -17.72 27.15 -1.25
N THR A 135 -17.59 27.93 -2.32
CA THR A 135 -18.49 27.83 -3.48
C THR A 135 -18.07 26.68 -4.41
N GLN A 136 -18.97 26.28 -5.32
CA GLN A 136 -18.66 25.24 -6.30
C GLN A 136 -17.54 25.64 -7.28
N LEU A 137 -17.40 26.93 -7.60
CA LEU A 137 -16.31 27.44 -8.43
C LEU A 137 -14.97 27.42 -7.69
N GLU A 138 -14.97 27.70 -6.39
CA GLU A 138 -13.77 27.64 -5.55
C GLU A 138 -13.31 26.20 -5.37
N ALA A 139 -14.23 25.29 -5.05
CA ALA A 139 -13.91 23.87 -4.86
C ALA A 139 -13.14 23.28 -6.05
N ARG A 140 -13.55 23.61 -7.28
CA ARG A 140 -12.88 23.15 -8.52
C ARG A 140 -11.44 23.65 -8.69
N LYS A 141 -11.08 24.77 -8.04
CA LYS A 141 -9.73 25.34 -8.09
C LYS A 141 -8.83 24.81 -6.98
N LEU A 142 -9.39 24.11 -6.00
CA LEU A 142 -8.64 23.57 -4.87
C LEU A 142 -7.99 22.24 -5.23
N GLY A 143 -6.73 22.11 -4.82
CA GLY A 143 -6.05 20.81 -4.78
C GLY A 143 -6.54 19.95 -3.62
N ASP A 144 -6.19 18.67 -3.65
CA ASP A 144 -6.72 17.66 -2.73
C ASP A 144 -6.39 17.97 -1.26
N SER A 145 -5.19 18.49 -0.99
CA SER A 145 -4.79 18.90 0.38
C SER A 145 -5.72 19.97 0.96
N ALA A 146 -6.11 20.96 0.16
CA ALA A 146 -7.01 22.02 0.61
C ALA A 146 -8.45 21.52 0.81
N ILE A 147 -8.91 20.59 -0.04
CA ILE A 147 -10.21 19.93 0.11
C ILE A 147 -10.22 19.09 1.40
N ASN A 148 -9.19 18.26 1.60
CA ASN A 148 -9.03 17.42 2.80
C ASN A 148 -8.99 18.28 4.08
N GLY A 149 -8.16 19.31 4.13
CA GLY A 149 -8.06 20.17 5.32
C GLY A 149 -9.37 20.89 5.65
N LYS A 150 -10.14 21.32 4.63
CA LYS A 150 -11.47 21.92 4.82
C LYS A 150 -12.50 20.90 5.31
N TYR A 151 -12.45 19.68 4.81
CA TYR A 151 -13.32 18.60 5.23
C TYR A 151 -13.01 18.16 6.68
N ASP A 152 -11.74 17.98 7.03
CA ASP A 152 -11.28 17.65 8.38
C ASP A 152 -11.67 18.74 9.39
N TYR A 153 -11.57 20.01 8.99
CA TYR A 153 -12.06 21.13 9.78
C TYR A 153 -13.55 20.98 10.13
N LEU A 154 -14.39 20.59 9.16
CA LEU A 154 -15.82 20.38 9.39
C LEU A 154 -16.08 19.19 10.32
N ILE A 155 -15.35 18.09 10.17
CA ILE A 155 -15.47 16.92 11.05
C ILE A 155 -15.17 17.33 12.49
N ASN A 156 -14.04 18.00 12.70
CA ASN A 156 -13.63 18.43 14.03
C ASN A 156 -14.62 19.43 14.61
N ARG A 157 -15.13 20.37 13.81
CA ARG A 157 -16.17 21.31 14.24
C ARG A 157 -17.45 20.59 14.68
N GLN A 158 -17.89 19.57 13.94
CA GLN A 158 -19.08 18.78 14.30
C GLN A 158 -18.84 18.00 15.60
N ARG A 159 -17.65 17.41 15.77
CA ARG A 159 -17.26 16.71 17.01
C ARG A 159 -17.27 17.64 18.22
N GLU A 160 -16.73 18.86 18.10
CA GLU A 160 -16.77 19.86 19.17
C GLU A 160 -18.19 20.29 19.54
N GLN A 161 -19.09 20.42 18.55
CA GLN A 161 -20.49 20.75 18.82
C GLN A 161 -21.24 19.62 19.55
N ASN A 162 -20.87 18.37 19.28
CA ASN A 162 -21.47 17.19 19.90
C ASN A 162 -20.86 16.83 21.26
N LYS A 163 -19.84 17.55 21.74
CA LYS A 163 -19.30 17.31 23.08
C LYS A 163 -20.35 17.68 24.13
N PRO A 164 -20.56 16.82 25.15
CA PRO A 164 -21.40 17.18 26.28
C PRO A 164 -20.79 18.42 26.95
N ARG A 165 -21.48 19.56 26.85
CA ARG A 165 -21.07 20.77 27.56
C ARG A 165 -21.27 20.48 29.05
N LEU A 166 -20.20 20.61 29.83
CA LEU A 166 -20.30 20.53 31.29
C LEU A 166 -21.10 21.76 31.73
N ASN A 167 -22.40 21.58 31.99
CA ASN A 167 -23.23 22.63 32.58
C ASN A 167 -22.77 22.84 34.03
N LEU A 168 -21.86 23.79 34.25
CA LEU A 168 -21.47 24.21 35.60
C LEU A 168 -22.63 24.87 36.37
N GLY A 169 -23.73 25.25 35.69
CA GLY A 169 -24.90 25.89 36.27
C GLY A 169 -25.87 24.97 37.02
N ASP A 170 -25.84 23.65 36.75
CA ASP A 170 -26.75 22.70 37.39
C ASP A 170 -26.21 22.14 38.72
N ARG A 171 -24.98 22.51 39.09
CA ARG A 171 -24.46 22.26 40.43
C ARG A 171 -25.14 23.24 41.38
N LYS A 172 -26.21 22.78 42.04
CA LYS A 172 -26.80 23.47 43.19
C LYS A 172 -25.65 23.93 44.10
N PRO A 173 -25.59 25.22 44.50
CA PRO A 173 -24.50 25.71 45.33
C PRO A 173 -24.42 24.85 46.59
N THR A 174 -23.34 24.10 46.73
CA THR A 174 -23.05 23.36 47.95
C THR A 174 -22.86 24.39 49.05
N LYS A 175 -23.77 24.40 50.03
CA LYS A 175 -23.72 25.29 51.19
C LYS A 175 -22.29 25.29 51.76
N SER A 176 -21.71 26.47 51.92
CA SER A 176 -20.36 26.60 52.48
C SER A 176 -20.31 26.02 53.89
N ALA A 177 -19.13 25.58 54.36
CA ALA A 177 -18.98 24.98 55.68
C ALA A 177 -19.51 25.90 56.80
N SER A 178 -19.33 27.21 56.67
CA SER A 178 -19.89 28.22 57.59
C SER A 178 -21.41 28.22 57.63
N GLN A 179 -22.06 28.00 56.49
CA GLN A 179 -23.52 27.95 56.35
C GLN A 179 -24.11 26.61 56.84
N ARG A 180 -23.30 25.55 56.91
CA ARG A 180 -23.68 24.25 57.48
C ARG A 180 -23.58 24.21 59.01
N LEU A 181 -22.72 25.04 59.59
CA LEU A 181 -22.45 25.08 61.03
C LEU A 181 -23.26 26.15 61.78
N GLY A 182 -24.23 26.79 61.11
CA GLY A 182 -25.10 27.78 61.74
C GLY A 182 -24.35 29.04 62.14
N GLY A 183 -23.71 29.71 61.17
CA GLY A 183 -22.99 30.97 61.37
C GLY A 183 -23.76 31.92 62.30
N ARG A 184 -23.05 32.43 63.30
CA ARG A 184 -23.54 33.43 64.26
C ARG A 184 -24.02 34.70 63.56
#